data_AF-A0A9W7HCV4-F1
#
_entry.id   AF-A0A9W7HCV4-F1
#
_cell.length_a   1.000
_cell.length_b   1.000
_cell.length_c   1.000
_cell.angle_alpha   90.00
_cell.angle_beta   90.00
_cell.angle_gamma   90.00
#
_symmetry.space_group_name_H-M   'P 1'
#
loop_
_entity.id
_entity.type
_entity.pdbx_description
1 polymer ?
#
loop_
_entity_poly.entity_id
_entity_poly.type
_entity_poly.pdbx_seq_one_letter_code
_entity_poly.pdbx_strand_id
1 'polypeptide(L)'
;MEFSQADFDRLLVAEHTRKTAEVTYDKDPLDAENLTKWGGALLELAQFQTVSDAKKMINDAISKLDEALAINPSRHETLWCMGNALSTTAFMTTDSDEAKVSFDKAAQFFQKAVDADPDNELYQKSLEVAAKAPELHMDFQKAAASQQAMAMGGESSTSSTSTAAKKKKSSDLKYDIFGWIILAVGIVAWVGMAKSHVPPPPPR
;
A
#
# COMPACT_ATOMS: atom_id res chain seq x y z
N MET A 1 1.80 15.06 -8.89
CA MET A 1 0.51 14.76 -8.23
C MET A 1 0.07 16.02 -7.52
N GLU A 2 -1.13 16.52 -7.79
CA GLU A 2 -1.68 17.68 -7.08
C GLU A 2 -2.31 17.13 -5.80
N PHE A 3 -1.75 17.50 -4.65
CA PHE A 3 -2.24 17.06 -3.35
C PHE A 3 -3.63 17.64 -3.13
N SER A 4 -4.64 16.77 -3.05
CA SER A 4 -6.03 17.21 -3.02
C SER A 4 -6.47 17.60 -1.60
N GLN A 5 -7.57 18.36 -1.49
CA GLN A 5 -8.17 18.65 -0.20
C GLN A 5 -8.54 17.36 0.56
N ALA A 6 -9.00 16.33 -0.16
CA ALA A 6 -9.34 15.04 0.43
C ALA A 6 -8.11 14.31 1.00
N ASP A 7 -6.95 14.44 0.34
CA ASP A 7 -5.69 13.88 0.85
C ASP A 7 -5.24 14.59 2.13
N PHE A 8 -5.40 15.92 2.17
CA PHE A 8 -5.12 16.70 3.38
C PHE A 8 -6.01 16.29 4.55
N ASP A 9 -7.32 16.17 4.33
CA ASP A 9 -8.28 15.80 5.36
C ASP A 9 -8.01 14.37 5.86
N ARG A 10 -7.70 13.44 4.96
CA ARG A 10 -7.30 12.06 5.30
C ARG A 10 -6.03 12.03 6.16
N LEU A 11 -5.03 12.82 5.79
CA LEU A 11 -3.78 12.93 6.55
C LEU A 11 -4.02 13.49 7.95
N LEU A 12 -4.84 14.55 8.07
CA LEU A 12 -5.17 15.17 9.34
C LEU A 12 -5.89 14.20 10.29
N VAL A 13 -6.87 13.45 9.75
CA VAL A 13 -7.59 12.42 10.51
C VAL A 13 -6.66 11.30 10.95
N ALA A 14 -5.75 10.84 10.08
CA ALA A 14 -4.79 9.80 10.41
C ALA A 14 -3.80 10.25 11.50
N GLU A 15 -3.26 11.46 11.42
CA GLU A 15 -2.38 12.02 12.46
C GLU A 15 -3.11 12.17 13.80
N HIS A 16 -4.34 12.69 13.78
CA HIS A 16 -5.14 12.80 15.00
C HIS A 16 -5.39 11.42 15.61
N THR A 17 -5.78 10.44 14.80
CA THR A 17 -6.02 9.06 15.24
C THR A 17 -4.76 8.44 15.85
N ARG A 18 -3.60 8.58 15.20
CA ARG A 18 -2.31 8.10 15.73
C ARG A 18 -2.01 8.70 17.10
N LYS A 19 -2.12 10.03 17.25
CA LYS A 19 -1.84 10.73 18.52
C LYS A 19 -2.82 10.35 19.62
N THR A 20 -4.11 10.25 19.31
CA THR A 20 -5.10 9.79 20.28
C THR A 20 -4.80 8.35 20.69
N ALA A 21 -4.44 7.48 19.74
CA ALA A 21 -4.16 6.10 20.04
C ALA A 21 -2.91 5.91 20.91
N GLU A 22 -1.88 6.71 20.69
CA GLU A 22 -0.68 6.79 21.53
C GLU A 22 -1.03 7.14 22.99
N VAL A 23 -1.82 8.21 23.19
CA VAL A 23 -2.27 8.63 24.54
C VAL A 23 -3.16 7.59 25.21
N THR A 24 -4.02 6.90 24.44
CA THR A 24 -4.88 5.84 24.97
C THR A 24 -4.06 4.62 25.36
N TYR A 25 -3.05 4.25 24.59
CA TYR A 25 -2.18 3.11 24.87
C TYR A 25 -1.40 3.28 26.18
N ASP A 26 -0.94 4.51 26.49
CA ASP A 26 -0.29 4.81 27.77
C ASP A 26 -1.20 4.54 28.98
N LYS A 27 -2.53 4.58 28.78
CA LYS A 27 -3.53 4.34 29.83
C LYS A 27 -4.00 2.89 29.85
N ASP A 28 -4.17 2.29 28.68
CA ASP A 28 -4.61 0.91 28.49
C ASP A 28 -3.93 0.27 27.28
N PRO A 29 -2.80 -0.45 27.51
CA PRO A 29 -2.09 -1.12 26.43
C PRO A 29 -2.77 -2.41 25.96
N LEU A 30 -3.84 -2.85 26.64
CA LEU A 30 -4.59 -4.06 26.29
C LEU A 30 -5.87 -3.76 25.51
N ASP A 31 -6.05 -2.51 25.05
CA ASP A 31 -7.13 -2.14 24.15
C ASP A 31 -6.79 -2.52 22.70
N ALA A 32 -7.27 -3.70 22.28
CA ALA A 32 -7.09 -4.20 20.92
C ALA A 32 -7.72 -3.29 19.85
N GLU A 33 -8.80 -2.57 20.17
CA GLU A 33 -9.43 -1.63 19.22
C GLU A 33 -8.54 -0.41 19.00
N ASN A 34 -8.02 0.15 20.09
CA ASN A 34 -7.10 1.27 20.03
C ASN A 34 -5.82 0.91 19.25
N LEU A 35 -5.24 -0.26 19.52
CA LEU A 35 -4.09 -0.79 18.79
C LEU A 35 -4.39 -0.99 17.30
N THR A 36 -5.60 -1.45 16.96
CA THR A 36 -6.04 -1.59 15.57
C THR A 36 -6.13 -0.24 14.86
N LYS A 37 -6.73 0.77 15.52
CA LYS A 37 -6.80 2.14 15.00
C LYS A 37 -5.41 2.75 14.84
N TRP A 38 -4.49 2.48 15.78
CA TRP A 38 -3.12 2.93 15.68
C TRP A 38 -2.43 2.34 14.46
N GLY A 39 -2.47 1.01 14.30
CA GLY A 39 -1.91 0.33 13.14
C GLY A 39 -2.49 0.86 11.82
N GLY A 40 -3.82 0.99 11.73
CA GLY A 40 -4.48 1.56 10.55
C GLY A 40 -4.03 3.00 10.24
N ALA A 41 -3.96 3.87 11.25
CA ALA A 41 -3.49 5.25 11.06
C ALA A 41 -2.03 5.32 10.58
N LEU A 42 -1.16 4.43 11.07
CA LEU A 42 0.23 4.36 10.60
C LEU A 42 0.33 3.92 9.14
N LEU A 43 -0.48 2.94 8.71
CA LEU A 43 -0.57 2.53 7.30
C LEU A 43 -1.07 3.68 6.41
N GLU A 44 -2.04 4.44 6.91
CA GLU A 44 -2.57 5.61 6.22
C GLU A 44 -1.52 6.69 6.01
N LEU A 45 -0.80 7.05 7.07
CA LEU A 45 0.27 8.04 7.02
C LEU A 45 1.44 7.58 6.15
N ALA A 46 1.78 6.29 6.15
CA ALA A 46 2.89 5.74 5.37
C ALA A 46 2.77 6.02 3.86
N GLN A 47 1.55 6.13 3.31
CA GLN A 47 1.31 6.43 1.89
C GLN A 47 1.85 7.80 1.46
N PHE A 48 2.01 8.73 2.40
CA PHE A 48 2.45 10.11 2.14
C PHE A 48 3.93 10.35 2.45
N GLN A 49 4.65 9.29 2.83
CA GLN A 49 6.03 9.39 3.30
C GLN A 49 7.04 8.94 2.26
N THR A 50 8.32 9.26 2.52
CA THR A 50 9.41 8.66 1.76
C THR A 50 9.39 7.14 1.95
N VAL A 51 9.88 6.39 0.96
CA VAL A 51 9.95 4.91 1.02
C VAL A 51 10.60 4.40 2.31
N SER A 52 11.65 5.07 2.79
CA SER A 52 12.35 4.70 4.02
C SER A 52 11.46 4.89 5.25
N ASP A 53 10.75 6.01 5.33
CA ASP A 53 9.92 6.34 6.49
C ASP A 53 8.61 5.55 6.46
N ALA A 54 8.03 5.37 5.28
CA ALA A 54 6.90 4.46 5.06
C ALA A 54 7.20 3.05 5.56
N LYS A 55 8.38 2.48 5.24
CA LYS A 55 8.79 1.16 5.75
C LYS A 55 8.83 1.10 7.27
N LYS A 56 9.35 2.13 7.93
CA LYS A 56 9.36 2.19 9.40
C LYS A 56 7.94 2.23 9.95
N MET A 57 7.09 3.11 9.41
CA MET A 57 5.71 3.24 9.85
C MET A 57 4.89 1.96 9.62
N ILE A 58 5.11 1.25 8.52
CA ILE A 58 4.47 -0.04 8.25
C ILE A 58 4.93 -1.10 9.25
N ASN A 59 6.23 -1.15 9.58
CA ASN A 59 6.72 -2.08 10.61
C ASN A 59 6.13 -1.76 11.99
N ASP A 60 6.04 -0.48 12.35
CA ASP A 60 5.40 -0.05 13.59
C ASP A 60 3.91 -0.42 13.59
N ALA A 61 3.23 -0.27 12.44
CA ALA A 61 1.84 -0.69 12.26
C ALA A 61 1.67 -2.19 12.48
N ILE A 62 2.54 -3.02 11.87
CA ILE A 62 2.53 -4.47 12.04
C ILE A 62 2.71 -4.83 13.51
N SER A 63 3.67 -4.20 14.22
CA SER A 63 3.86 -4.42 15.65
C SER A 63 2.59 -4.15 16.45
N LYS A 64 1.89 -3.04 16.18
CA LYS A 64 0.64 -2.70 16.88
C LYS A 64 -0.51 -3.64 16.55
N LEU A 65 -0.59 -4.10 15.31
CA LEU A 65 -1.59 -5.08 14.88
C LEU A 65 -1.32 -6.47 15.46
N ASP A 66 -0.05 -6.88 15.59
CA ASP A 66 0.32 -8.12 16.28
C ASP A 66 -0.05 -8.07 17.77
N GLU A 67 0.20 -6.94 18.45
CA GLU A 67 -0.27 -6.71 19.82
C GLU A 67 -1.80 -6.84 19.92
N ALA A 68 -2.54 -6.22 19.00
CA ALA A 68 -4.00 -6.32 18.95
C ALA A 68 -4.49 -7.76 18.73
N LEU A 69 -3.85 -8.52 17.83
CA LEU A 69 -4.19 -9.93 17.57
C LEU A 69 -3.82 -10.85 18.73
N ALA A 70 -2.79 -10.53 19.51
CA ALA A 70 -2.47 -11.26 20.73
C ALA A 70 -3.57 -11.12 21.79
N ILE A 71 -4.25 -9.97 21.83
CA ILE A 71 -5.37 -9.69 22.73
C ILE A 71 -6.68 -10.28 22.18
N ASN A 72 -6.96 -10.05 20.90
CA ASN A 72 -8.15 -10.56 20.22
C ASN A 72 -7.81 -11.16 18.84
N PRO A 73 -7.52 -12.48 18.77
CA PRO A 73 -7.09 -13.13 17.54
C PRO A 73 -8.13 -13.15 16.41
N SER A 74 -9.41 -12.96 16.72
CA SER A 74 -10.52 -13.02 15.77
C SER A 74 -11.06 -11.64 15.38
N ARG A 75 -10.40 -10.54 15.77
CA ARG A 75 -10.86 -9.20 15.40
C ARG A 75 -10.67 -8.97 13.90
N HIS A 76 -11.77 -9.01 13.15
CA HIS A 76 -11.80 -8.92 11.69
C HIS A 76 -11.11 -7.64 11.16
N GLU A 77 -11.32 -6.48 11.78
CA GLU A 77 -10.64 -5.22 11.41
C GLU A 77 -9.12 -5.32 11.49
N THR A 78 -8.60 -5.93 12.56
CA THR A 78 -7.16 -6.10 12.78
C THR A 78 -6.57 -7.06 11.75
N LEU A 79 -7.27 -8.16 11.47
CA LEU A 79 -6.90 -9.12 10.43
C LEU A 79 -6.84 -8.44 9.06
N TRP A 80 -7.85 -7.63 8.73
CA TRP A 80 -7.87 -6.87 7.48
C TRP A 80 -6.75 -5.83 7.39
N CYS A 81 -6.48 -5.07 8.46
CA CYS A 81 -5.36 -4.13 8.52
C CYS A 81 -4.01 -4.85 8.37
N MET A 82 -3.84 -6.03 8.96
CA MET A 82 -2.63 -6.84 8.83
C MET A 82 -2.42 -7.30 7.37
N GLY A 83 -3.48 -7.73 6.68
CA GLY A 83 -3.43 -8.04 5.26
C GLY A 83 -2.97 -6.85 4.40
N ASN A 84 -3.47 -5.65 4.69
CA ASN A 84 -3.04 -4.43 4.00
C ASN A 84 -1.57 -4.08 4.28
N ALA A 85 -1.12 -4.21 5.53
CA ALA A 85 0.27 -3.97 5.90
C ALA A 85 1.22 -4.90 5.13
N LEU A 86 0.91 -6.19 5.10
CA LEU A 86 1.70 -7.21 4.39
C LEU A 86 1.68 -7.01 2.87
N SER A 87 0.54 -6.64 2.29
CA SER A 87 0.44 -6.31 0.87
C SER A 87 1.32 -5.11 0.53
N THR A 88 1.28 -4.07 1.36
CA THR A 88 2.10 -2.87 1.18
C THR A 88 3.59 -3.21 1.28
N THR A 89 3.99 -4.01 2.27
CA THR A 89 5.36 -4.52 2.39
C THR A 89 5.78 -5.31 1.15
N ALA A 90 4.94 -6.23 0.67
CA ALA A 90 5.21 -7.04 -0.52
C ALA A 90 5.46 -6.19 -1.77
N PHE A 91 4.65 -5.15 -1.98
CA PHE A 91 4.86 -4.21 -3.07
C PHE A 91 6.19 -3.44 -2.95
N MET A 92 6.65 -3.16 -1.72
CA MET A 92 7.91 -2.46 -1.48
C MET A 92 9.16 -3.36 -1.52
N THR A 93 8.97 -4.66 -1.71
CA THR A 93 10.03 -5.68 -1.78
C THR A 93 10.46 -5.89 -3.24
N THR A 94 11.77 -5.91 -3.47
CA THR A 94 12.34 -6.13 -4.82
C THR A 94 12.55 -7.61 -5.13
N ASP A 95 12.63 -8.45 -4.11
CA ASP A 95 12.74 -9.89 -4.26
C ASP A 95 11.35 -10.48 -4.53
N SER A 96 11.16 -11.09 -5.70
CA SER A 96 9.85 -11.55 -6.12
C SER A 96 9.35 -12.74 -5.30
N ASP A 97 10.25 -13.56 -4.75
CA ASP A 97 9.87 -14.72 -3.94
C ASP A 97 9.44 -14.27 -2.54
N GLU A 98 10.16 -13.32 -1.94
CA GLU A 98 9.79 -12.70 -0.67
C GLU A 98 8.47 -11.90 -0.78
N ALA A 99 8.28 -11.18 -1.89
CA ALA A 99 7.03 -10.47 -2.17
C ALA A 99 5.86 -11.46 -2.29
N LYS A 100 6.04 -12.58 -3.01
CA LYS A 100 5.01 -13.62 -3.15
C LYS A 100 4.60 -14.21 -1.80
N VAL A 101 5.56 -14.57 -0.96
CA VAL A 101 5.29 -15.07 0.40
C VAL A 101 4.49 -14.05 1.22
N SER A 102 4.81 -12.77 1.07
CA SER A 102 4.11 -11.68 1.77
C SER A 102 2.68 -11.50 1.25
N PHE A 103 2.46 -11.59 -0.06
CA PHE A 103 1.10 -11.59 -0.64
C PHE A 103 0.28 -12.81 -0.22
N ASP A 104 0.88 -14.00 -0.20
CA ASP A 104 0.20 -15.23 0.23
C ASP A 104 -0.22 -15.13 1.71
N LYS A 105 0.60 -14.52 2.56
CA LYS A 105 0.22 -14.22 3.95
C LYS A 105 -0.87 -13.16 4.02
N ALA A 106 -0.80 -12.10 3.22
CA ALA A 106 -1.83 -11.07 3.18
C ALA A 106 -3.21 -11.66 2.80
N ALA A 107 -3.25 -12.52 1.77
CA ALA A 107 -4.47 -13.22 1.35
C ALA A 107 -5.07 -14.08 2.47
N GLN A 108 -4.23 -14.79 3.25
CA GLN A 108 -4.69 -15.54 4.42
C GLN A 108 -5.33 -14.64 5.49
N PHE A 109 -4.76 -13.46 5.74
CA PHE A 109 -5.33 -12.50 6.68
C PHE A 109 -6.66 -11.92 6.19
N PHE A 110 -6.77 -11.59 4.89
CA PHE A 110 -8.04 -11.16 4.31
C PHE A 110 -9.09 -12.25 4.34
N GLN A 111 -8.73 -13.50 4.05
CA GLN A 111 -9.65 -14.63 4.18
C GLN A 111 -10.17 -14.75 5.61
N LYS A 112 -9.30 -14.68 6.63
CA LYS A 112 -9.73 -14.69 8.03
C LYS A 112 -10.64 -13.52 8.39
N ALA A 113 -10.42 -12.34 7.82
CA ALA A 113 -11.30 -11.18 8.03
C ALA A 113 -12.69 -11.42 7.41
N VAL A 114 -12.76 -11.98 6.20
CA VAL A 114 -14.03 -12.39 5.55
C VAL A 114 -14.72 -13.49 6.34
N ASP A 115 -13.98 -14.48 6.84
CA ASP A 115 -14.56 -15.57 7.62
C ASP A 115 -15.17 -15.07 8.94
N ALA A 116 -14.59 -14.02 9.52
CA ALA A 116 -15.05 -13.40 10.77
C ALA A 116 -16.19 -12.37 10.56
N ASP A 117 -16.25 -11.71 9.41
CA ASP A 117 -17.30 -10.76 9.02
C ASP A 117 -17.60 -10.87 7.51
N PRO A 118 -18.43 -11.86 7.11
CA PRO A 118 -18.63 -12.21 5.70
C PRO A 118 -19.46 -11.18 4.93
N ASP A 119 -20.26 -10.35 5.61
CA ASP A 119 -21.09 -9.33 4.98
C ASP A 119 -20.28 -8.06 4.64
N ASN A 120 -19.02 -8.00 5.04
CA ASN A 120 -18.14 -6.87 4.80
C ASN A 120 -17.58 -6.85 3.38
N GLU A 121 -18.23 -6.07 2.51
CA GLU A 121 -17.83 -5.94 1.10
C GLU A 121 -16.36 -5.50 0.93
N LEU A 122 -15.83 -4.68 1.86
CA LEU A 122 -14.43 -4.23 1.79
C LEU A 122 -13.47 -5.42 1.93
N TYR A 123 -13.78 -6.37 2.83
CA TYR A 123 -12.92 -7.53 3.08
C TYR A 123 -12.94 -8.49 1.91
N GLN A 124 -14.12 -8.74 1.34
CA GLN A 124 -14.27 -9.55 0.12
C GLN A 124 -13.46 -8.96 -1.03
N LYS A 125 -13.53 -7.64 -1.22
CA LYS A 125 -12.79 -6.93 -2.28
C LYS A 125 -11.28 -7.01 -2.07
N SER A 126 -10.81 -6.83 -0.83
CA SER A 126 -9.39 -6.98 -0.50
C SER A 126 -8.87 -8.39 -0.76
N LEU A 127 -9.66 -9.42 -0.43
CA LEU A 127 -9.33 -10.81 -0.74
C LEU A 127 -9.25 -11.06 -2.25
N GLU A 128 -10.22 -10.55 -3.03
CA GLU A 128 -10.21 -10.70 -4.50
C GLU A 128 -8.98 -10.03 -5.13
N VAL A 129 -8.62 -8.84 -4.65
CA VAL A 129 -7.42 -8.12 -5.11
C VAL A 129 -6.15 -8.88 -4.73
N ALA A 130 -6.07 -9.40 -3.50
CA ALA A 130 -4.91 -10.15 -3.03
C ALA A 130 -4.66 -11.42 -3.87
N ALA A 131 -5.72 -12.10 -4.35
CA ALA A 131 -5.60 -13.24 -5.24
C ALA A 131 -4.90 -12.90 -6.58
N LYS A 132 -4.95 -11.64 -7.01
CA LYS A 132 -4.33 -11.13 -8.25
C LYS A 132 -3.00 -10.40 -7.99
N ALA A 133 -2.63 -10.19 -6.73
CA ALA A 133 -1.49 -9.36 -6.36
C ALA A 133 -0.12 -9.89 -6.85
N PRO A 134 0.16 -11.21 -6.88
CA PRO A 134 1.40 -11.72 -7.44
C PRO A 134 1.58 -11.42 -8.93
N GLU A 135 0.49 -11.43 -9.71
CA GLU A 135 0.52 -11.10 -11.15
C GLU A 135 0.79 -9.60 -11.36
N LEU A 136 0.08 -8.74 -10.60
CA LEU A 136 0.31 -7.30 -10.59
C LEU A 136 1.77 -6.95 -10.26
N HIS A 137 2.35 -7.58 -9.24
CA HIS A 137 3.74 -7.35 -8.86
C HIS A 137 4.72 -7.71 -9.98
N MET A 138 4.51 -8.84 -10.67
CA MET A 138 5.35 -9.27 -11.78
C MET A 138 5.25 -8.31 -12.98
N ASP A 139 4.05 -7.79 -13.26
CA ASP A 139 3.83 -6.79 -14.30
C ASP A 139 4.50 -5.45 -13.97
N PHE A 140 4.45 -5.00 -12.72
CA PHE A 140 5.18 -3.79 -12.28
C PHE A 140 6.70 -3.96 -12.42
N GLN A 141 7.26 -5.09 -11.99
CA GLN A 141 8.70 -5.34 -12.14
C GLN A 141 9.11 -5.41 -13.62
N LYS A 142 8.30 -6.03 -14.46
CA LYS A 142 8.55 -6.14 -15.90
C LYS A 142 8.43 -4.79 -16.61
N ALA A 143 7.42 -3.98 -16.27
CA ALA A 143 7.26 -2.62 -16.79
C ALA A 143 8.47 -1.76 -16.40
N ALA A 144 8.87 -1.79 -15.12
CA ALA A 144 10.05 -1.11 -14.63
C ALA A 144 11.32 -1.52 -15.38
N ALA A 145 11.57 -2.83 -15.55
CA ALA A 145 12.71 -3.36 -16.29
C ALA A 145 12.70 -2.94 -17.77
N SER A 146 11.53 -2.93 -18.41
CA SER A 146 11.38 -2.55 -19.82
C SER A 146 11.67 -1.06 -20.07
N GLN A 147 11.24 -0.18 -19.17
CA GLN A 147 11.58 1.25 -19.21
C GLN A 147 13.07 1.47 -18.95
N GLN A 148 13.67 0.69 -18.06
CA GLN A 148 15.10 0.73 -17.77
C GLN A 148 15.94 0.30 -18.98
N ALA A 149 15.48 -0.71 -19.73
CA ALA A 149 16.09 -1.15 -20.98
C ALA A 149 15.93 -0.10 -22.10
N MET A 150 14.77 0.54 -22.23
CA MET A 150 14.53 1.64 -23.18
C MET A 150 15.36 2.89 -22.86
N ALA A 151 15.62 3.18 -21.58
CA ALA A 151 16.50 4.26 -21.14
C ALA A 151 18.00 3.97 -21.35
N MET A 152 18.35 2.71 -21.66
CA MET A 152 19.71 2.23 -21.97
C MET A 152 19.89 1.89 -23.46
N GLY A 153 18.81 1.74 -24.23
CA GLY A 153 18.80 1.30 -25.63
C GLY A 153 18.64 2.40 -26.68
N GLY A 154 18.79 3.67 -26.32
CA GLY A 154 18.92 4.77 -27.28
C GLY A 154 20.35 4.84 -27.82
N GLU A 155 20.67 4.04 -28.84
CA GLU A 155 22.01 4.00 -29.44
C GLU A 155 22.28 5.18 -30.40
N SER A 156 23.46 5.78 -30.22
CA SER A 156 24.35 6.41 -31.22
C SER A 156 23.77 7.19 -32.41
N SER A 157 24.10 8.49 -32.44
CA SER A 157 24.69 9.13 -33.64
C SER A 157 25.58 10.35 -33.28
N THR A 158 26.87 10.18 -33.60
CA THR A 158 27.90 11.18 -33.99
C THR A 158 28.41 12.27 -33.02
N SER A 159 29.69 12.06 -32.68
CA SER A 159 30.83 13.00 -32.59
C SER A 159 31.02 13.95 -31.39
N SER A 160 32.17 13.70 -30.74
CA SER A 160 33.18 14.63 -30.19
C SER A 160 33.15 15.02 -28.69
N THR A 161 34.17 14.45 -28.02
CA THR A 161 35.09 15.05 -27.03
C THR A 161 34.68 15.19 -25.55
N SER A 162 35.51 14.54 -24.74
CA SER A 162 35.96 14.82 -23.36
C SER A 162 35.02 14.71 -22.14
N THR A 163 35.39 13.72 -21.32
CA THR A 163 35.57 13.73 -19.85
C THR A 163 34.35 13.84 -18.93
N ALA A 164 34.05 12.68 -18.33
CA ALA A 164 33.85 12.44 -16.89
C ALA A 164 32.74 13.19 -16.13
N ALA A 165 31.68 12.46 -15.77
CA ALA A 165 31.25 12.34 -14.37
C ALA A 165 30.34 11.11 -14.18
N LYS A 166 30.58 10.41 -13.08
CA LYS A 166 30.03 9.10 -12.71
C LYS A 166 28.54 9.16 -12.32
N LYS A 167 27.80 8.17 -12.80
CA LYS A 167 26.98 7.23 -12.01
C LYS A 167 26.07 7.85 -10.92
N LYS A 168 24.85 8.25 -11.29
CA LYS A 168 23.73 8.48 -10.35
C LYS A 168 22.38 8.23 -11.03
N LYS A 169 22.13 7.01 -11.51
CA LYS A 169 20.88 6.65 -12.22
C LYS A 169 20.08 5.52 -11.54
N SER A 170 20.58 4.96 -10.44
CA SER A 170 19.93 3.85 -9.73
C SER A 170 19.04 4.29 -8.55
N SER A 171 19.21 5.51 -8.02
CA SER A 171 18.36 6.03 -6.94
C SER A 171 17.05 6.58 -7.50
N ASP A 172 17.12 7.41 -8.55
CA ASP A 172 15.94 8.04 -9.18
C ASP A 172 14.94 6.99 -9.65
N LEU A 173 15.44 5.93 -10.30
CA LEU A 173 14.58 4.88 -10.84
C LEU A 173 13.90 4.05 -9.76
N LYS A 174 14.54 3.87 -8.59
CA LYS A 174 13.90 3.23 -7.44
C LYS A 174 12.76 4.10 -6.93
N TYR A 175 12.97 5.40 -6.78
CA TYR A 175 11.92 6.34 -6.35
C TYR A 175 10.79 6.47 -7.38
N ASP A 176 11.08 6.34 -8.68
CA ASP A 176 10.07 6.28 -9.73
C ASP A 176 9.24 5.00 -9.62
N ILE A 177 9.85 3.82 -9.45
CA ILE A 177 9.12 2.56 -9.23
C ILE A 177 8.25 2.62 -7.97
N PHE A 178 8.77 3.16 -6.87
CA PHE A 178 8.00 3.30 -5.62
C PHE A 178 6.91 4.37 -5.70
N GLY A 179 7.12 5.46 -6.46
CA GLY A 179 6.10 6.46 -6.74
C GLY A 179 4.90 5.90 -7.50
N TRP A 180 5.14 4.90 -8.37
CA TRP A 180 4.08 4.22 -9.13
C TRP A 180 3.40 3.10 -8.33
N ILE A 181 4.09 2.48 -7.38
CA ILE A 181 3.48 1.55 -6.39
C ILE A 181 2.50 2.29 -5.47
N ILE A 182 2.87 3.49 -4.99
CA ILE A 182 1.97 4.37 -4.23
C ILE A 182 0.76 4.77 -5.10
N LEU A 183 0.97 4.98 -6.40
CA LEU A 183 -0.07 5.25 -7.39
C LEU A 183 -0.99 4.02 -7.61
N ALA A 184 -0.44 2.81 -7.63
CA ALA A 184 -1.18 1.57 -7.86
C ALA A 184 -2.09 1.18 -6.68
N VAL A 185 -1.61 1.35 -5.44
CA VAL A 185 -2.44 1.14 -4.23
C VAL A 185 -3.56 2.19 -4.15
N GLY A 186 -3.29 3.44 -4.57
CA GLY A 186 -4.32 4.47 -4.72
C GLY A 186 -5.35 4.20 -5.82
N ILE A 187 -4.98 3.50 -6.91
CA ILE A 187 -5.89 3.19 -8.02
C ILE A 187 -6.90 2.08 -7.68
N VAL A 188 -6.56 1.12 -6.81
CA VAL A 188 -7.50 0.07 -6.39
C VAL A 188 -8.70 0.65 -5.62
N ALA A 189 -8.57 1.85 -5.04
CA ALA A 189 -9.68 2.60 -4.43
C ALA A 189 -10.57 3.37 -5.44
N TRP A 190 -10.13 3.60 -6.70
CA TRP A 190 -10.83 4.49 -7.63
C TRP A 190 -11.50 3.84 -8.85
N VAL A 191 -11.26 2.55 -9.12
CA VAL A 191 -11.94 1.85 -10.24
C VAL A 191 -13.35 1.33 -9.86
N GLY A 192 -13.75 1.43 -8.60
CA GLY A 192 -15.04 0.94 -8.11
C GLY A 192 -16.26 1.87 -8.27
N MET A 193 -16.10 3.13 -8.69
CA MET A 193 -17.17 4.16 -8.57
C MET A 193 -17.34 5.04 -9.83
N ALA A 194 -17.22 4.48 -11.04
CA ALA A 194 -17.45 5.24 -12.28
C ALA A 194 -18.51 4.65 -13.24
N LYS A 195 -19.30 3.64 -12.84
CA LYS A 195 -20.30 3.00 -13.73
C LYS A 195 -21.73 2.92 -13.18
N SER A 196 -22.22 3.93 -12.44
CA SER A 196 -23.60 3.86 -11.91
C SER A 196 -24.48 5.11 -11.97
N HIS A 197 -24.16 6.16 -12.75
CA HIS A 197 -25.12 7.26 -12.96
C HIS A 197 -25.09 7.84 -14.38
N VAL A 198 -25.79 7.19 -15.32
CA VAL A 198 -26.28 7.84 -16.54
C VAL A 198 -27.80 7.67 -16.56
N PRO A 199 -28.61 8.73 -16.38
CA PRO A 199 -30.07 8.61 -16.47
C PRO A 199 -30.50 8.32 -17.92
N PRO A 200 -31.60 7.56 -18.13
CA PRO A 200 -32.06 7.21 -19.47
C PRO A 200 -32.50 8.45 -20.27
N PRO A 201 -32.30 8.47 -21.60
CA PRO A 201 -32.73 9.58 -22.43
C PRO A 201 -34.27 9.67 -22.50
N PRO A 202 -34.84 10.88 -22.64
CA PRO A 202 -36.28 11.07 -22.72
C PRO A 202 -36.86 10.44 -24.00
N PRO A 203 -38.07 9.85 -23.93
CA PRO A 203 -38.73 9.29 -25.10
C PRO A 203 -39.08 10.40 -26.11
N ARG A 204 -38.90 10.09 -27.40
CA ARG A 204 -39.35 10.91 -28.54
C ARG A 204 -40.84 10.73 -28.80
#